data_AF-A0A5J4VCN8-F1
#
_entry.id   AF-A0A5J4VCN8-F1
#
_cell.length_a   1.000
_cell.length_b   1.000
_cell.length_c   1.000
_cell.angle_alpha   90.00
_cell.angle_beta   90.00
_cell.angle_gamma   90.00
#
_symmetry.space_group_name_H-M   'P 1'
#
loop_
_entity.id
_entity.type
_entity.pdbx_description
1 polymer ?
#
loop_
_entity_poly.entity_id
_entity_poly.type
_entity_poly.pdbx_seq_one_letter_code
_entity_poly.pdbx_strand_id
1 'polypeptide(L)'
;MNPFPGLIRLLEHSDNKIASDAIILIFLFLEVGCKTTSNTEQHPHYESIQTCHGIQKIFTLFQKNGSKYCKDRAAICLGYLFKAHLIADPIMRHEIICHLKILLNDSDDWLKGQTKNALKYLAKNDNIQLRRDSINVGIIEALLRIFASRNLDYISLSYTSVFLAFTYPSNFDIYQLLIEKQPFPPLLRLFNHKDENVVSNTVAAICNILYYSALESELNQQHPFFAVLASAGGIEKIHSLFKKTKNQFSKKSSSICLGIVLRAQEIKDSNMRKEVIVHLKSIINDPQKNLNKLVQYALKCLAQNIVNRNEIEGDGFSIPE
;
A
#
# COMPACT_ATOMS: atom_id res chain seq x y z
N MET A 1 25.32 -24.17 -8.22
CA MET A 1 26.07 -23.34 -9.19
C MET A 1 25.33 -22.02 -9.35
N ASN A 2 26.00 -20.87 -9.28
CA ASN A 2 25.37 -19.56 -9.48
C ASN A 2 25.18 -19.31 -11.00
N PRO A 3 23.95 -19.22 -11.54
CA PRO A 3 23.72 -19.07 -12.98
C PRO A 3 23.93 -17.63 -13.48
N PHE A 4 23.96 -16.64 -12.57
CA PHE A 4 23.91 -15.22 -12.95
C PHE A 4 25.08 -14.75 -13.81
N PRO A 5 26.35 -15.10 -13.54
CA PRO A 5 27.46 -14.62 -14.39
C PRO A 5 27.29 -14.97 -15.87
N GLY A 6 26.80 -16.19 -16.17
CA GLY A 6 26.53 -16.63 -17.53
C GLY A 6 25.36 -15.88 -18.17
N LEU A 7 24.23 -15.77 -17.47
CA LEU A 7 23.03 -15.08 -17.96
C LEU A 7 23.27 -13.58 -18.16
N ILE A 8 23.97 -12.94 -17.23
CA ILE A 8 24.30 -11.51 -17.28
C ILE A 8 25.17 -11.18 -18.50
N ARG A 9 26.13 -12.05 -18.85
CA ARG A 9 26.93 -11.89 -20.06
C ARG A 9 26.07 -11.93 -21.33
N LEU A 10 25.03 -12.76 -21.37
CA LEU A 10 24.15 -12.91 -22.53
C LEU A 10 23.25 -11.67 -22.76
N LEU A 11 23.08 -10.78 -21.77
CA LEU A 11 22.32 -9.54 -21.95
C LEU A 11 22.98 -8.56 -22.92
N GLU A 12 24.27 -8.69 -23.17
CA GLU A 12 25.04 -7.82 -24.07
C GLU A 12 25.18 -8.42 -25.48
N HIS A 13 24.55 -9.56 -25.72
CA HIS A 13 24.59 -10.21 -27.03
C HIS A 13 23.98 -9.31 -28.11
N SER A 14 24.56 -9.33 -29.32
CA SER A 14 24.09 -8.51 -30.46
C SER A 14 22.71 -8.94 -30.96
N ASP A 15 22.40 -10.23 -30.89
CA ASP A 15 21.05 -10.76 -31.13
C ASP A 15 20.12 -10.50 -29.93
N ASN A 16 19.10 -9.67 -30.16
CA ASN A 16 18.06 -9.32 -29.19
C ASN A 16 17.28 -10.53 -28.67
N LYS A 17 17.17 -11.63 -29.43
CA LYS A 17 16.50 -12.86 -28.96
C LYS A 17 17.28 -13.51 -27.82
N ILE A 18 18.60 -13.57 -27.94
CA ILE A 18 19.47 -14.11 -26.88
C ILE A 18 19.40 -13.24 -25.62
N ALA A 19 19.42 -11.91 -25.78
CA ALA A 19 19.20 -11.01 -24.64
C ALA A 19 17.79 -11.17 -24.03
N SER A 20 16.76 -11.41 -24.86
CA SER A 20 15.39 -11.67 -24.42
C SER A 20 15.28 -12.95 -23.60
N ASP A 21 15.91 -14.04 -24.04
CA ASP A 21 15.95 -15.31 -23.33
C ASP A 21 16.72 -15.20 -22.01
N ALA A 22 17.84 -14.47 -22.02
CA ALA A 22 18.61 -14.23 -20.81
C ALA A 22 17.83 -13.43 -19.76
N ILE A 23 17.15 -12.33 -20.16
CA ILE A 23 16.43 -11.49 -19.19
C ILE A 23 15.19 -12.19 -18.62
N ILE A 24 14.49 -13.01 -19.40
CA ILE A 24 13.35 -13.78 -18.88
C ILE A 24 13.82 -14.87 -17.91
N LEU A 25 14.95 -15.54 -18.17
CA LEU A 25 15.52 -16.51 -17.22
C LEU A 25 15.92 -15.82 -15.91
N ILE A 26 16.58 -14.67 -15.97
CA ILE A 26 16.88 -13.86 -14.78
C ILE A 26 15.60 -13.54 -14.02
N PHE A 27 14.56 -13.05 -14.72
CA PHE A 27 13.26 -12.78 -14.10
C PHE A 27 12.72 -14.00 -13.36
N LEU A 28 12.75 -15.20 -13.96
CA LEU A 28 12.23 -16.41 -13.33
C LEU A 28 12.99 -16.75 -12.04
N PHE A 29 14.31 -16.60 -12.00
CA PHE A 29 15.09 -16.76 -10.77
C PHE A 29 14.70 -15.71 -9.71
N LEU A 30 14.52 -14.45 -10.10
CA LEU A 30 14.08 -13.39 -9.19
C LEU A 30 12.68 -13.66 -8.64
N GLU A 31 11.75 -14.11 -9.48
CA GLU A 31 10.39 -14.42 -9.05
C GLU A 31 10.37 -15.54 -8.01
N VAL A 32 11.16 -16.59 -8.21
CA VAL A 32 11.31 -17.67 -7.22
C VAL A 32 11.98 -17.16 -5.95
N GLY A 33 13.07 -16.38 -6.05
CA GLY A 33 13.76 -15.81 -4.89
C GLY A 33 12.87 -14.89 -4.05
N CYS A 34 11.97 -14.13 -4.67
CA CYS A 34 10.98 -13.33 -3.95
C CYS A 34 10.04 -14.14 -3.05
N LYS A 35 9.80 -15.43 -3.38
CA LYS A 35 8.93 -16.33 -2.60
C LYS A 35 9.63 -16.96 -1.40
N THR A 36 10.97 -16.90 -1.34
CA THR A 36 11.75 -17.50 -0.24
C THR A 36 12.07 -16.52 0.89
N THR A 37 11.66 -15.25 0.77
CA THR A 37 11.95 -14.17 1.73
C THR A 37 10.71 -13.33 1.98
N SER A 38 10.54 -12.78 3.17
CA SER A 38 9.44 -11.86 3.48
C SER A 38 9.54 -10.56 2.67
N ASN A 39 8.47 -9.77 2.59
CA ASN A 39 8.46 -8.55 1.76
C ASN A 39 9.33 -7.41 2.32
N THR A 40 9.79 -7.52 3.56
CA THR A 40 10.66 -6.54 4.25
C THR A 40 12.13 -6.94 4.20
N GLU A 41 12.44 -8.15 3.74
CA GLU A 41 13.81 -8.62 3.55
C GLU A 41 14.29 -8.31 2.13
N GLN A 42 15.59 -8.03 2.02
CA GLN A 42 16.25 -7.81 0.75
C GLN A 42 16.20 -9.07 -0.13
N HIS A 43 16.27 -8.88 -1.45
CA HIS A 43 16.20 -9.98 -2.40
C HIS A 43 17.37 -10.98 -2.21
N PRO A 44 17.14 -12.29 -2.10
CA PRO A 44 18.19 -13.28 -1.78
C PRO A 44 19.27 -13.40 -2.87
N HIS A 45 18.97 -12.97 -4.09
CA HIS A 45 19.90 -12.96 -5.22
C HIS A 45 20.57 -11.61 -5.49
N TYR A 46 20.30 -10.58 -4.67
CA TYR A 46 20.83 -9.23 -4.88
C TYR A 46 22.37 -9.25 -4.97
N GLU A 47 23.04 -9.78 -3.93
CA GLU A 47 24.51 -9.87 -3.88
C GLU A 47 25.10 -10.72 -5.02
N SER A 48 24.45 -11.83 -5.36
CA SER A 48 24.91 -12.72 -6.43
C SER A 48 24.87 -12.06 -7.82
N ILE A 49 23.92 -11.15 -8.04
CA ILE A 49 23.80 -10.38 -9.28
C ILE A 49 24.72 -9.15 -9.24
N GLN A 50 24.85 -8.50 -8.08
CA GLN A 50 25.71 -7.34 -7.91
C GLN A 50 27.20 -7.67 -8.13
N THR A 51 27.68 -8.79 -7.57
CA THR A 51 29.07 -9.25 -7.69
C THR A 51 29.53 -9.52 -9.13
N CYS A 52 28.60 -9.77 -10.06
CA CYS A 52 28.90 -9.92 -11.50
C CYS A 52 28.53 -8.67 -12.33
N HIS A 53 28.38 -7.51 -11.68
CA HIS A 53 27.95 -6.24 -12.30
C HIS A 53 26.59 -6.35 -13.01
N GLY A 54 25.75 -7.29 -12.57
CA GLY A 54 24.51 -7.61 -13.22
C GLY A 54 23.47 -6.50 -13.12
N ILE A 55 23.47 -5.72 -12.03
CA ILE A 55 22.56 -4.56 -11.88
C ILE A 55 22.82 -3.54 -12.99
N GLN A 56 24.08 -3.14 -13.21
CA GLN A 56 24.44 -2.16 -14.24
C GLN A 56 24.16 -2.70 -15.65
N LYS A 57 24.38 -4.00 -15.90
CA LYS A 57 24.11 -4.61 -17.20
C LYS A 57 22.61 -4.74 -17.49
N ILE A 58 21.79 -5.08 -16.50
CA ILE A 58 20.32 -5.07 -16.65
C ILE A 58 19.84 -3.63 -16.88
N PHE A 59 20.37 -2.65 -16.17
CA PHE A 59 20.01 -1.25 -16.38
C PHE A 59 20.44 -0.74 -17.77
N THR A 60 21.63 -1.11 -18.23
CA THR A 60 22.08 -0.82 -19.61
C THR A 60 21.14 -1.44 -20.65
N LEU A 61 20.70 -2.69 -20.44
CA LEU A 61 19.72 -3.33 -21.33
C LEU A 61 18.39 -2.57 -21.35
N PHE A 62 17.93 -2.11 -20.19
CA PHE A 62 16.74 -1.27 -20.06
C PHE A 62 16.89 0.05 -20.87
N GLN A 63 18.04 0.72 -20.77
CA GLN A 63 18.30 2.00 -21.46
C GLN A 63 18.49 1.85 -22.96
N LYS A 64 19.13 0.75 -23.43
CA LYS A 64 19.39 0.51 -24.86
C LYS A 64 18.12 0.48 -25.73
N ASN A 65 16.94 0.25 -25.14
CA ASN A 65 15.63 0.27 -25.81
C ASN A 65 15.54 -0.56 -27.11
N GLY A 66 16.38 -1.60 -27.25
CA GLY A 66 16.47 -2.40 -28.48
C GLY A 66 15.27 -3.32 -28.73
N SER A 67 14.46 -3.58 -27.70
CA SER A 67 13.21 -4.33 -27.77
C SER A 67 12.31 -3.94 -26.60
N LYS A 68 11.01 -3.71 -26.85
CA LYS A 68 10.01 -3.50 -25.78
C LYS A 68 10.04 -4.65 -24.77
N TYR A 69 10.15 -5.88 -25.27
CA TYR A 69 10.20 -7.09 -24.44
C TYR A 69 11.36 -7.04 -23.42
N CYS A 70 12.57 -6.73 -23.89
CA CYS A 70 13.76 -6.61 -23.04
C CYS A 70 13.63 -5.46 -22.06
N LYS A 71 13.19 -4.29 -22.53
CA LYS A 71 13.07 -3.09 -21.71
C LYS A 71 12.09 -3.29 -20.55
N ASP A 72 10.91 -3.81 -20.84
CA ASP A 72 9.87 -4.04 -19.83
C ASP A 72 10.34 -5.04 -18.77
N ARG A 73 10.97 -6.15 -19.19
CA ARG A 73 11.47 -7.17 -18.28
C ARG A 73 12.69 -6.70 -17.50
N ALA A 74 13.58 -5.92 -18.09
CA ALA A 74 14.71 -5.34 -17.38
C ALA A 74 14.24 -4.39 -16.27
N ALA A 75 13.25 -3.53 -16.54
CA ALA A 75 12.64 -2.68 -15.51
C ALA A 75 12.00 -3.50 -14.37
N ILE A 76 11.26 -4.56 -14.72
CA ILE A 76 10.65 -5.47 -13.73
C ILE A 76 11.73 -6.18 -12.90
N CYS A 77 12.77 -6.73 -13.54
CA CYS A 77 13.89 -7.38 -12.85
C CYS A 77 14.56 -6.44 -11.85
N LEU A 78 14.81 -5.18 -12.23
CA LEU A 78 15.38 -4.18 -11.32
C LEU A 78 14.41 -3.89 -10.16
N GLY A 79 13.11 -3.76 -10.43
CA GLY A 79 12.10 -3.61 -9.38
C GLY A 79 12.04 -4.77 -8.38
N TYR A 80 12.31 -6.00 -8.83
CA TYR A 80 12.38 -7.20 -7.98
C TYR A 80 13.69 -7.26 -7.20
N LEU A 81 14.81 -6.97 -7.85
CA LEU A 81 16.14 -6.94 -7.24
C LEU A 81 16.19 -5.96 -6.07
N PHE A 82 15.64 -4.77 -6.25
CA PHE A 82 15.63 -3.72 -5.24
C PHE A 82 14.47 -3.86 -4.22
N LYS A 83 13.92 -5.07 -4.06
CA LYS A 83 12.98 -5.39 -2.98
C LYS A 83 13.58 -5.02 -1.64
N ALA A 84 12.87 -4.16 -0.88
CA ALA A 84 13.32 -3.64 0.41
C ALA A 84 14.77 -3.08 0.39
N HIS A 85 15.22 -2.56 -0.76
CA HIS A 85 16.60 -2.10 -0.96
C HIS A 85 16.63 -0.74 -1.67
N LEU A 86 17.54 0.14 -1.25
CA LEU A 86 17.75 1.46 -1.86
C LEU A 86 18.37 1.35 -3.25
N ILE A 87 17.77 2.08 -4.20
CA ILE A 87 18.42 2.43 -5.47
C ILE A 87 19.14 3.76 -5.25
N ALA A 88 20.44 3.72 -5.01
CA ALA A 88 21.22 4.92 -4.67
C ALA A 88 21.28 5.92 -5.84
N ASP A 89 21.46 5.41 -7.07
CA ASP A 89 21.50 6.22 -8.28
C ASP A 89 20.12 6.88 -8.56
N PRO A 90 20.01 8.22 -8.51
CA PRO A 90 18.76 8.93 -8.74
C PRO A 90 18.25 8.79 -10.18
N ILE A 91 19.14 8.65 -11.17
CA ILE A 91 18.75 8.49 -12.58
C ILE A 91 18.11 7.10 -12.75
N MET A 92 18.80 6.06 -12.30
CA MET A 92 18.28 4.69 -12.34
C MET A 92 16.93 4.58 -11.63
N ARG A 93 16.84 5.16 -10.42
CA ARG A 93 15.60 5.14 -9.64
C ARG A 93 14.46 5.83 -10.38
N HIS A 94 14.69 7.03 -10.92
CA HIS A 94 13.68 7.79 -11.64
C HIS A 94 13.21 7.04 -12.90
N GLU A 95 14.13 6.57 -13.74
CA GLU A 95 13.78 5.92 -15.00
C GLU A 95 13.01 4.61 -14.79
N ILE A 96 13.41 3.78 -13.83
CA ILE A 96 12.70 2.54 -13.48
C ILE A 96 11.26 2.86 -13.03
N ILE A 97 11.10 3.80 -12.10
CA ILE A 97 9.78 4.18 -11.58
C ILE A 97 8.89 4.73 -12.69
N CYS A 98 9.41 5.61 -13.55
CA CYS A 98 8.70 6.17 -14.70
C CYS A 98 8.22 5.07 -15.65
N HIS A 99 9.08 4.08 -15.95
CA HIS A 99 8.69 2.98 -16.83
C HIS A 99 7.67 2.04 -16.18
N LEU A 100 7.84 1.69 -14.91
CA LEU A 100 6.86 0.87 -14.16
C LEU A 100 5.48 1.57 -14.07
N LYS A 101 5.45 2.90 -13.97
CA LYS A 101 4.18 3.66 -14.03
C LYS A 101 3.45 3.44 -15.36
N ILE A 102 4.17 3.43 -16.48
CA ILE A 102 3.57 3.16 -17.81
C ILE A 102 2.98 1.74 -17.83
N LEU A 103 3.73 0.76 -17.33
CA LEU A 103 3.32 -0.65 -17.35
C LEU A 103 2.12 -0.98 -16.44
N LEU A 104 1.74 -0.11 -15.49
CA LEU A 104 0.53 -0.29 -14.66
C LEU A 104 -0.77 -0.38 -15.49
N ASN A 105 -0.76 0.20 -16.69
CA ASN A 105 -1.88 0.23 -17.62
C ASN A 105 -1.58 -0.54 -18.92
N ASP A 106 -0.57 -1.41 -18.96
CA ASP A 106 -0.27 -2.21 -20.15
C ASP A 106 -1.46 -3.14 -20.50
N SER A 107 -1.66 -3.43 -21.78
CA SER A 107 -2.68 -4.38 -22.22
C SER A 107 -2.40 -5.80 -21.73
N ASP A 108 -1.13 -6.16 -21.57
CA ASP A 108 -0.69 -7.47 -21.12
C ASP A 108 -0.90 -7.63 -19.60
N ASP A 109 -1.76 -8.59 -19.23
CA ASP A 109 -2.10 -8.88 -17.84
C ASP A 109 -0.92 -9.41 -17.01
N TRP A 110 -0.02 -10.17 -17.63
CA TRP A 110 1.19 -10.63 -16.98
C TRP A 110 2.10 -9.45 -16.68
N LEU A 111 2.35 -8.55 -17.63
CA LEU A 111 3.17 -7.35 -17.41
C LEU A 111 2.60 -6.45 -16.32
N LYS A 112 1.29 -6.20 -16.32
CA LYS A 112 0.62 -5.48 -15.23
C LYS A 112 0.84 -6.17 -13.89
N GLY A 113 0.65 -7.48 -13.85
CA GLY A 113 0.83 -8.31 -12.66
C GLY A 113 2.22 -8.14 -12.04
N GLN A 114 3.25 -8.35 -12.85
CA GLN A 114 4.64 -8.24 -12.38
C GLN A 114 5.03 -6.80 -12.05
N THR A 115 4.53 -5.82 -12.79
CA THR A 115 4.73 -4.39 -12.47
C THR A 115 4.17 -4.02 -11.10
N LYS A 116 2.98 -4.49 -10.76
CA LYS A 116 2.38 -4.26 -9.43
C LYS A 116 3.23 -4.89 -8.33
N ASN A 117 3.77 -6.09 -8.54
CA ASN A 117 4.68 -6.72 -7.58
C ASN A 117 5.99 -5.94 -7.44
N ALA A 118 6.63 -5.53 -8.54
CA ALA A 118 7.83 -4.69 -8.53
C ALA A 118 7.60 -3.41 -7.71
N LEU A 119 6.54 -2.66 -8.00
CA LEU A 119 6.22 -1.43 -7.26
C LEU A 119 5.95 -1.69 -5.78
N LYS A 120 5.25 -2.78 -5.44
CA LYS A 120 5.04 -3.21 -4.06
C LYS A 120 6.36 -3.50 -3.35
N TYR A 121 7.30 -4.18 -3.99
CA TYR A 121 8.62 -4.51 -3.42
C TYR A 121 9.47 -3.27 -3.21
N LEU A 122 9.47 -2.36 -4.19
CA LEU A 122 10.17 -1.09 -4.08
C LEU A 122 9.59 -0.23 -2.94
N ALA A 123 8.26 -0.23 -2.76
CA ALA A 123 7.60 0.50 -1.68
C ALA A 123 7.85 -0.06 -0.27
N LYS A 124 8.47 -1.24 -0.15
CA LYS A 124 8.84 -1.87 1.13
C LYS A 124 10.23 -1.48 1.63
N ASN A 125 10.92 -0.62 0.91
CA ASN A 125 12.18 -0.06 1.36
C ASN A 125 11.97 0.87 2.57
N ASP A 126 12.78 0.69 3.61
CA ASP A 126 12.80 1.55 4.80
C ASP A 126 13.24 2.98 4.44
N ASN A 127 13.97 3.16 3.35
CA ASN A 127 14.28 4.47 2.81
C ASN A 127 13.05 5.08 2.10
N ILE A 128 12.55 6.16 2.69
CA ILE A 128 11.41 6.94 2.21
C ILE A 128 11.57 7.49 0.78
N GLN A 129 12.80 7.74 0.33
CA GLN A 129 13.06 8.46 -0.92
C GLN A 129 12.39 7.80 -2.12
N LEU A 130 12.44 6.47 -2.19
CA LEU A 130 11.83 5.75 -3.30
C LEU A 130 10.32 5.93 -3.33
N ARG A 131 9.66 5.83 -2.18
CA ARG A 131 8.21 6.05 -2.09
C ARG A 131 7.86 7.49 -2.46
N ARG A 132 8.62 8.46 -1.97
CA ARG A 132 8.46 9.87 -2.34
C ARG A 132 8.57 10.08 -3.85
N ASP A 133 9.62 9.56 -4.47
CA ASP A 133 9.84 9.67 -5.92
C ASP A 133 8.73 8.98 -6.72
N SER A 134 8.28 7.82 -6.26
CA SER A 134 7.15 7.08 -6.85
C SER A 134 5.82 7.85 -6.78
N ILE A 135 5.54 8.51 -5.66
CA ILE A 135 4.37 9.37 -5.53
C ILE A 135 4.50 10.58 -6.45
N ASN A 136 5.66 11.25 -6.47
CA ASN A 136 5.92 12.44 -7.29
C ASN A 136 5.84 12.16 -8.80
N VAL A 137 6.27 10.98 -9.23
CA VAL A 137 6.15 10.54 -10.63
C VAL A 137 4.69 10.23 -11.01
N GLY A 138 3.79 10.10 -10.04
CA GLY A 138 2.35 10.00 -10.27
C GLY A 138 1.80 8.57 -10.23
N ILE A 139 2.44 7.66 -9.50
CA ILE A 139 1.95 6.28 -9.33
C ILE A 139 0.63 6.27 -8.56
N ILE A 140 0.52 7.06 -7.50
CA ILE A 140 -0.69 7.14 -6.68
C ILE A 140 -1.86 7.69 -7.49
N GLU A 141 -1.64 8.73 -8.28
CA GLU A 141 -2.64 9.30 -9.17
C GLU A 141 -3.11 8.29 -10.23
N ALA A 142 -2.19 7.49 -10.77
CA ALA A 142 -2.54 6.42 -11.70
C ALA A 142 -3.44 5.37 -11.02
N LEU A 143 -3.09 4.93 -9.80
CA LEU A 143 -3.90 3.98 -9.02
C LEU A 143 -5.27 4.56 -8.67
N LEU A 144 -5.33 5.81 -8.20
CA LEU A 144 -6.58 6.49 -7.85
C LEU A 144 -7.49 6.67 -9.07
N ARG A 145 -6.95 7.00 -10.25
CA ARG A 145 -7.73 7.04 -11.51
C ARG A 145 -8.32 5.68 -11.86
N ILE A 146 -7.56 4.60 -11.70
CA ILE A 146 -8.05 3.22 -11.89
C ILE A 146 -9.18 2.93 -10.90
N PHE A 147 -8.99 3.24 -9.61
CA PHE A 147 -9.99 3.03 -8.56
C PHE A 147 -11.24 3.86 -8.75
N ALA A 148 -11.15 5.04 -9.34
CA ALA A 148 -12.29 5.92 -9.59
C ALA A 148 -13.13 5.48 -10.78
N SER A 149 -12.50 5.00 -11.86
CA SER A 149 -13.16 4.88 -13.18
C SER A 149 -13.29 3.46 -13.71
N ARG A 150 -12.34 2.56 -13.42
CA ARG A 150 -12.36 1.20 -13.98
C ARG A 150 -13.53 0.40 -13.41
N ASN A 151 -14.17 -0.45 -14.23
CA ASN A 151 -15.16 -1.40 -13.71
C ASN A 151 -14.52 -2.24 -12.60
N LEU A 152 -15.23 -2.35 -11.46
CA LEU A 152 -14.75 -3.00 -10.25
C LEU A 152 -14.26 -4.42 -10.52
N ASP A 153 -14.91 -5.17 -11.42
CA ASP A 153 -14.53 -6.55 -11.75
C ASP A 153 -13.11 -6.70 -12.31
N TYR A 154 -12.53 -5.62 -12.85
CA TYR A 154 -11.16 -5.60 -13.38
C TYR A 154 -10.15 -4.97 -12.41
N ILE A 155 -10.54 -4.68 -11.17
CA ILE A 155 -9.64 -4.18 -10.12
C ILE A 155 -9.16 -5.36 -9.28
N SER A 156 -8.12 -6.04 -9.75
CA SER A 156 -7.48 -7.14 -9.01
C SER A 156 -6.91 -6.69 -7.65
N LEU A 157 -6.86 -7.61 -6.69
CA LEU A 157 -6.23 -7.44 -5.36
C LEU A 157 -4.89 -6.69 -5.41
N SER A 158 -4.02 -7.09 -6.33
CA SER A 158 -2.69 -6.51 -6.51
C SER A 158 -2.65 -4.98 -6.67
N TYR A 159 -3.68 -4.33 -7.26
CA TYR A 159 -3.71 -2.86 -7.33
C TYR A 159 -3.84 -2.24 -5.93
N THR A 160 -4.76 -2.76 -5.12
CA THR A 160 -4.93 -2.30 -3.73
C THR A 160 -3.75 -2.67 -2.85
N SER A 161 -3.06 -3.78 -3.13
CA SER A 161 -1.84 -4.16 -2.41
C SER A 161 -0.68 -3.18 -2.66
N VAL A 162 -0.55 -2.66 -3.89
CA VAL A 162 0.42 -1.60 -4.17
C VAL A 162 0.06 -0.35 -3.38
N PHE A 163 -1.18 0.13 -3.49
CA PHE A 163 -1.61 1.33 -2.76
C PHE A 163 -1.38 1.20 -1.25
N LEU A 164 -1.77 0.07 -0.65
CA LEU A 164 -1.55 -0.21 0.77
C LEU A 164 -0.06 -0.16 1.15
N ALA A 165 0.85 -0.67 0.31
CA ALA A 165 2.29 -0.63 0.55
C ALA A 165 2.83 0.81 0.61
N PHE A 166 2.21 1.76 -0.10
CA PHE A 166 2.56 3.18 -0.01
C PHE A 166 2.06 3.85 1.27
N THR A 167 1.04 3.28 1.94
CA THR A 167 0.51 3.83 3.21
C THR A 167 1.22 3.31 4.46
N TYR A 168 2.11 2.30 4.36
CA TYR A 168 2.78 1.71 5.53
C TYR A 168 4.14 1.03 5.23
N PRO A 169 5.19 1.26 6.06
CA PRO A 169 5.22 2.17 7.23
C PRO A 169 5.23 3.63 6.78
N SER A 170 4.37 4.50 7.33
CA SER A 170 4.33 5.91 6.92
C SER A 170 5.12 6.79 7.87
N ASN A 171 5.44 7.99 7.39
CA ASN A 171 5.80 9.14 8.20
C ASN A 171 5.05 10.37 7.66
N PHE A 172 5.37 11.54 8.22
CA PHE A 172 4.77 12.82 7.87
C PHE A 172 4.84 13.15 6.37
N ASP A 173 6.03 13.09 5.77
CA ASP A 173 6.24 13.48 4.37
C ASP A 173 5.44 12.62 3.38
N ILE A 174 5.47 11.28 3.54
CA ILE A 174 4.69 10.38 2.65
C ILE A 174 3.21 10.63 2.82
N TYR A 175 2.76 10.76 4.07
CA TYR A 175 1.36 10.98 4.37
C TYR A 175 0.86 12.27 3.73
N GLN A 176 1.60 13.38 3.84
CA GLN A 176 1.23 14.67 3.25
C GLN A 176 1.10 14.55 1.71
N LEU A 177 2.05 13.87 1.07
CA LEU A 177 1.99 13.65 -0.39
C LEU A 177 0.79 12.79 -0.81
N LEU A 178 0.40 11.80 -0.01
CA LEU A 178 -0.76 10.95 -0.31
C LEU A 178 -2.08 11.73 -0.24
N ILE A 179 -2.24 12.59 0.76
CA ILE A 179 -3.50 13.31 0.99
C ILE A 179 -3.74 14.41 -0.05
N GLU A 180 -2.67 15.02 -0.58
CA GLU A 180 -2.74 15.97 -1.70
C GLU A 180 -3.39 15.33 -2.94
N LYS A 181 -3.36 13.99 -3.05
CA LYS A 181 -3.98 13.27 -4.19
C LYS A 181 -5.46 12.97 -3.99
N GLN A 182 -6.05 13.43 -2.89
CA GLN A 182 -7.47 13.24 -2.55
C GLN A 182 -7.90 11.76 -2.62
N PRO A 183 -7.32 10.89 -1.80
CA PRO A 183 -7.46 9.44 -1.97
C PRO A 183 -8.84 8.89 -1.58
N PHE A 184 -9.61 9.62 -0.76
CA PHE A 184 -10.82 9.06 -0.14
C PHE A 184 -11.94 8.69 -1.13
N PRO A 185 -12.37 9.55 -2.08
CA PRO A 185 -13.49 9.17 -2.95
C PRO A 185 -13.21 7.92 -3.80
N PRO A 186 -12.04 7.78 -4.47
CA PRO A 186 -11.71 6.55 -5.19
C PRO A 186 -11.60 5.31 -4.28
N LEU A 187 -11.03 5.45 -3.08
CA LEU A 187 -10.94 4.33 -2.13
C LEU A 187 -12.31 3.90 -1.61
N LEU A 188 -13.17 4.85 -1.23
CA LEU A 188 -14.53 4.56 -0.74
C LEU A 188 -15.39 3.82 -1.78
N ARG A 189 -15.16 4.04 -3.08
CA ARG A 189 -15.82 3.28 -4.15
C ARG A 189 -15.51 1.78 -4.08
N LEU A 190 -14.32 1.40 -3.65
CA LEU A 190 -13.87 0.01 -3.59
C LEU A 190 -14.57 -0.81 -2.48
N PHE A 191 -15.31 -0.19 -1.55
CA PHE A 191 -16.13 -0.92 -0.57
C PHE A 191 -17.32 -1.68 -1.18
N ASN A 192 -17.59 -1.45 -2.47
CA ASN A 192 -18.58 -2.18 -3.26
C ASN A 192 -17.94 -3.31 -4.11
N HIS A 193 -16.64 -3.58 -3.93
CA HIS A 193 -15.96 -4.64 -4.64
C HIS A 193 -16.37 -6.02 -4.10
N LYS A 194 -16.47 -7.02 -5.00
CA LYS A 194 -16.91 -8.40 -4.66
C LYS A 194 -15.85 -9.23 -3.93
N ASP A 195 -14.58 -8.99 -4.22
CA ASP A 195 -13.44 -9.62 -3.52
C ASP A 195 -13.21 -8.93 -2.17
N GLU A 196 -13.42 -9.66 -1.08
CA GLU A 196 -13.22 -9.18 0.29
C GLU A 196 -11.78 -8.75 0.56
N ASN A 197 -10.78 -9.31 -0.13
CA ASN A 197 -9.38 -8.92 0.07
C ASN A 197 -9.10 -7.53 -0.51
N VAL A 198 -9.77 -7.16 -1.62
CA VAL A 198 -9.70 -5.80 -2.18
C VAL A 198 -10.29 -4.80 -1.19
N VAL A 199 -11.45 -5.13 -0.61
CA VAL A 199 -12.11 -4.30 0.42
C VAL A 199 -11.22 -4.18 1.66
N SER A 200 -10.64 -5.29 2.10
CA SER A 200 -9.72 -5.38 3.24
C SER A 200 -8.48 -4.49 3.08
N ASN A 201 -7.79 -4.56 1.93
CA ASN A 201 -6.65 -3.68 1.65
C ASN A 201 -7.07 -2.21 1.60
N THR A 202 -8.25 -1.93 1.06
CA THR A 202 -8.77 -0.57 0.94
C THR A 202 -9.03 0.05 2.31
N VAL A 203 -9.75 -0.64 3.19
CA VAL A 203 -10.05 -0.12 4.54
C VAL A 203 -8.78 0.00 5.39
N ALA A 204 -7.81 -0.90 5.23
CA ALA A 204 -6.50 -0.76 5.87
C ALA A 204 -5.75 0.49 5.40
N ALA A 205 -5.75 0.77 4.09
CA ALA A 205 -5.11 1.96 3.54
C ALA A 205 -5.77 3.24 4.08
N ILE A 206 -7.11 3.28 4.15
CA ILE A 206 -7.85 4.40 4.77
C ILE A 206 -7.47 4.51 6.26
N CYS A 207 -7.43 3.40 6.99
CA CYS A 207 -7.07 3.38 8.41
C CYS A 207 -5.68 3.96 8.66
N ASN A 208 -4.69 3.60 7.82
CA ASN A 208 -3.34 4.13 7.91
C ASN A 208 -3.34 5.65 7.68
N ILE A 209 -4.00 6.13 6.62
CA ILE A 209 -4.07 7.57 6.32
C ILE A 209 -4.71 8.34 7.48
N LEU A 210 -5.83 7.85 8.03
CA LEU A 210 -6.51 8.49 9.17
C LEU A 210 -5.62 8.50 10.41
N TYR A 211 -5.00 7.38 10.75
CA TYR A 211 -4.18 7.28 11.95
C TYR A 211 -2.99 8.25 11.92
N TYR A 212 -2.21 8.26 10.84
CA TYR A 212 -1.06 9.17 10.74
C TYR A 212 -1.49 10.64 10.74
N SER A 213 -2.65 10.99 10.17
CA SER A 213 -3.19 12.35 10.25
C SER A 213 -3.61 12.77 11.66
N ALA A 214 -4.10 11.81 12.44
CA ALA A 214 -4.57 12.06 13.79
C ALA A 214 -3.40 12.31 14.75
N LEU A 215 -2.27 11.63 14.57
CA LEU A 215 -1.04 11.83 15.36
C LEU A 215 -0.49 13.26 15.26
N GLU A 216 -0.71 13.93 14.13
CA GLU A 216 -0.21 15.29 13.84
C GLU A 216 -1.18 16.40 14.27
N SER A 217 -2.30 16.06 14.91
CA SER A 217 -3.32 17.03 15.29
C SER A 217 -3.78 16.85 16.73
N GLU A 218 -4.19 17.95 17.34
CA GLU A 218 -4.60 17.96 18.75
C GLU A 218 -5.76 17.00 18.99
N LEU A 219 -5.61 16.18 20.04
CA LEU A 219 -6.58 15.12 20.35
C LEU A 219 -7.97 15.69 20.64
N ASN A 220 -8.05 16.85 21.31
CA ASN A 220 -9.29 17.54 21.68
C ASN A 220 -9.99 18.26 20.51
N GLN A 221 -9.37 18.32 19.33
CA GLN A 221 -9.94 18.95 18.13
C GLN A 221 -10.59 17.90 17.21
N GLN A 222 -11.50 18.37 16.35
CA GLN A 222 -12.05 17.55 15.28
C GLN A 222 -10.93 16.95 14.41
N HIS A 223 -11.13 15.72 13.93
CA HIS A 223 -10.19 15.08 13.02
C HIS A 223 -10.06 15.87 11.69
N PRO A 224 -8.86 16.11 11.14
CA PRO A 224 -8.67 16.92 9.92
C PRO A 224 -9.51 16.44 8.72
N PHE A 225 -9.72 15.13 8.61
CA PHE A 225 -10.51 14.51 7.53
C PHE A 225 -11.98 14.25 7.86
N PHE A 226 -12.48 14.67 9.02
CA PHE A 226 -13.90 14.48 9.34
C PHE A 226 -14.80 15.13 8.28
N ALA A 227 -14.62 16.41 7.98
CA ALA A 227 -15.47 17.14 7.04
C ALA A 227 -15.42 16.54 5.62
N VAL A 228 -14.22 16.20 5.13
CA VAL A 228 -14.04 15.60 3.80
C VAL A 228 -14.73 14.25 3.71
N LEU A 229 -14.53 13.37 4.71
CA LEU A 229 -15.20 12.07 4.73
C LEU A 229 -16.71 12.18 4.89
N ALA A 230 -17.20 13.06 5.76
CA ALA A 230 -18.63 13.31 5.92
C ALA A 230 -19.27 13.78 4.61
N SER A 231 -18.66 14.75 3.91
CA SER A 231 -19.17 15.25 2.63
C SER A 231 -19.21 14.19 1.51
N ALA A 232 -18.34 13.17 1.58
CA ALA A 232 -18.29 12.06 0.63
C ALA A 232 -19.21 10.87 1.00
N GLY A 233 -20.02 11.00 2.06
CA GLY A 233 -20.77 9.90 2.67
C GLY A 233 -19.85 8.78 3.20
N GLY A 234 -18.60 9.12 3.51
CA GLY A 234 -17.55 8.20 3.91
C GLY A 234 -17.79 7.59 5.27
N ILE A 235 -18.35 8.35 6.21
CA ILE A 235 -18.67 7.87 7.57
C ILE A 235 -19.71 6.74 7.48
N GLU A 236 -20.78 6.97 6.72
CA GLU A 236 -21.87 6.01 6.50
C GLU A 236 -21.39 4.78 5.73
N LYS A 237 -20.52 4.97 4.73
CA LYS A 237 -19.90 3.87 3.97
C LYS A 237 -19.01 2.99 4.84
N ILE A 238 -18.18 3.58 5.71
CA ILE A 238 -17.33 2.83 6.64
C ILE A 238 -18.21 2.09 7.67
N HIS A 239 -19.27 2.73 8.18
CA HIS A 239 -20.22 2.10 9.10
C HIS A 239 -20.97 0.94 8.42
N SER A 240 -21.44 1.12 7.19
CA SER A 240 -22.06 0.06 6.39
C SER A 240 -21.10 -1.12 6.20
N LEU A 241 -19.82 -0.86 5.89
CA LEU A 241 -18.79 -1.89 5.79
C LEU A 241 -18.62 -2.64 7.12
N PHE A 242 -18.47 -1.92 8.23
CA PHE A 242 -18.36 -2.48 9.58
C PHE A 242 -19.52 -3.44 9.91
N LYS A 243 -20.75 -3.08 9.54
CA LYS A 243 -21.94 -3.91 9.78
C LYS A 243 -22.02 -5.13 8.88
N LYS A 244 -21.72 -4.98 7.58
CA LYS A 244 -21.96 -6.02 6.56
C LYS A 244 -20.81 -7.03 6.42
N THR A 245 -19.58 -6.65 6.75
CA THR A 245 -18.40 -7.48 6.48
C THR A 245 -18.34 -8.71 7.39
N LYS A 246 -18.00 -9.86 6.79
CA LYS A 246 -17.66 -11.09 7.53
C LYS A 246 -16.16 -11.21 7.79
N ASN A 247 -15.35 -10.45 7.05
CA ASN A 247 -13.90 -10.40 7.23
C ASN A 247 -13.55 -9.66 8.52
N GLN A 248 -12.96 -10.37 9.49
CA GLN A 248 -12.64 -9.84 10.82
C GLN A 248 -11.66 -8.67 10.78
N PHE A 249 -10.66 -8.73 9.90
CA PHE A 249 -9.68 -7.65 9.76
C PHE A 249 -10.33 -6.37 9.22
N SER A 250 -11.23 -6.51 8.24
CA SER A 250 -12.01 -5.38 7.71
C SER A 250 -12.95 -4.81 8.77
N LYS A 251 -13.56 -5.66 9.60
CA LYS A 251 -14.42 -5.22 10.72
C LYS A 251 -13.65 -4.39 11.74
N LYS A 252 -12.50 -4.91 12.19
CA LYS A 252 -11.57 -4.20 13.08
C LYS A 252 -11.14 -2.87 12.48
N SER A 253 -10.61 -2.89 11.25
CA SER A 253 -10.13 -1.69 10.56
C SER A 253 -11.23 -0.63 10.38
N SER A 254 -12.45 -1.05 10.05
CA SER A 254 -13.59 -0.12 9.91
C SER A 254 -13.96 0.53 11.24
N SER A 255 -14.01 -0.24 12.33
CA SER A 255 -14.29 0.31 13.66
C SER A 255 -13.21 1.28 14.14
N ILE A 256 -11.94 0.98 13.86
CA ILE A 256 -10.81 1.87 14.15
C ILE A 256 -10.93 3.16 13.32
N CYS A 257 -11.24 3.06 12.02
CA CYS A 257 -11.46 4.24 11.16
C CYS A 257 -12.54 5.14 11.74
N LEU A 258 -13.67 4.57 12.16
CA LEU A 258 -14.78 5.33 12.77
C LEU A 258 -14.35 5.98 14.08
N GLY A 259 -13.68 5.24 14.96
CA GLY A 259 -13.22 5.79 16.24
C GLY A 259 -12.22 6.94 16.09
N ILE A 260 -11.35 6.87 15.07
CA ILE A 260 -10.37 7.92 14.78
C ILE A 260 -11.02 9.12 14.09
N VAL A 261 -11.82 8.92 13.04
CA VAL A 261 -12.37 10.04 12.26
C VAL A 261 -13.43 10.83 13.04
N LEU A 262 -14.16 10.18 13.96
CA LEU A 262 -15.17 10.80 14.82
C LEU A 262 -14.57 11.41 16.10
N ARG A 263 -13.25 11.65 16.11
CA ARG A 263 -12.54 12.30 17.22
C ARG A 263 -13.22 13.61 17.62
N ALA A 264 -13.48 13.75 18.92
CA ALA A 264 -14.17 14.88 19.54
C ALA A 264 -15.57 15.18 18.97
N GLN A 265 -16.15 14.29 18.15
CA GLN A 265 -17.50 14.43 17.60
C GLN A 265 -18.48 13.52 18.33
N GLU A 266 -19.68 14.01 18.59
CA GLU A 266 -20.76 13.16 19.07
C GLU A 266 -21.21 12.19 17.96
N ILE A 267 -21.23 10.88 18.25
CA ILE A 267 -21.89 9.91 17.38
C ILE A 267 -23.39 9.98 17.66
N LYS A 268 -24.11 10.80 16.89
CA LYS A 268 -25.55 11.07 17.12
C LYS A 268 -26.43 9.83 17.01
N ASP A 269 -26.11 8.94 16.06
CA ASP A 269 -26.79 7.65 15.95
C ASP A 269 -26.39 6.76 17.14
N SER A 270 -27.33 6.56 18.07
CA SER A 270 -27.10 5.76 19.27
C SER A 270 -26.79 4.29 18.96
N ASN A 271 -27.30 3.73 17.86
CA ASN A 271 -27.02 2.34 17.50
C ASN A 271 -25.58 2.23 16.98
N MET A 272 -25.19 3.13 16.08
CA MET A 272 -23.81 3.21 15.58
C MET A 272 -22.82 3.39 16.74
N ARG A 273 -23.12 4.31 17.67
CA ARG A 273 -22.28 4.59 18.84
C ARG A 273 -22.04 3.33 19.67
N LYS A 274 -23.13 2.64 20.05
CA LYS A 274 -23.07 1.39 20.81
C LYS A 274 -22.31 0.29 20.08
N GLU A 275 -22.67 0.01 18.83
CA GLU A 275 -22.07 -1.08 18.06
C GLU A 275 -20.55 -0.89 17.87
N VAL A 276 -20.10 0.34 17.55
CA VAL A 276 -18.68 0.67 17.34
C VAL A 276 -17.90 0.59 18.66
N ILE A 277 -18.40 1.21 19.74
CA ILE A 277 -17.72 1.23 21.04
C ILE A 277 -17.60 -0.17 21.62
N VAL A 278 -18.68 -0.96 21.60
CA VAL A 278 -18.66 -2.36 22.08
C VAL A 278 -17.63 -3.18 21.31
N HIS A 279 -17.56 -3.02 19.98
CA HIS A 279 -16.58 -3.75 19.20
C HIS A 279 -15.14 -3.32 19.52
N LEU A 280 -14.85 -2.02 19.57
CA LEU A 280 -13.52 -1.50 19.92
C LEU A 280 -13.06 -2.02 21.30
N LYS A 281 -13.94 -2.02 22.30
CA LYS A 281 -13.66 -2.58 23.63
C LYS A 281 -13.36 -4.07 23.58
N SER A 282 -14.09 -4.84 22.78
CA SER A 282 -13.89 -6.30 22.66
C SER A 282 -12.53 -6.68 22.04
N ILE A 283 -11.94 -5.81 21.21
CA ILE A 283 -10.71 -6.10 20.46
C ILE A 283 -9.46 -5.43 21.05
N ILE A 284 -9.59 -4.68 22.15
CA ILE A 284 -8.46 -3.94 22.74
C ILE A 284 -7.32 -4.85 23.23
N ASN A 285 -7.67 -6.05 23.70
CA ASN A 285 -6.73 -7.06 24.20
C ASN A 285 -6.51 -8.20 23.20
N ASP A 286 -6.83 -7.99 21.92
CA ASP A 286 -6.61 -9.01 20.91
C ASP A 286 -5.10 -9.36 20.82
N PRO A 287 -4.72 -10.64 20.72
CA PRO A 287 -3.31 -11.05 20.61
C PRO A 287 -2.56 -10.44 19.41
N GLN A 288 -3.28 -9.90 18.41
CA GLN A 288 -2.69 -9.21 17.25
C GLN A 288 -2.13 -7.82 17.62
N LYS A 289 -0.95 -7.82 18.25
CA LYS A 289 -0.23 -6.65 18.82
C LYS A 289 -0.21 -5.38 17.96
N ASN A 290 -0.16 -5.50 16.63
CA ASN A 290 -0.03 -4.35 15.72
C ASN A 290 -1.27 -3.45 15.69
N LEU A 291 -2.48 -3.97 15.94
CA LEU A 291 -3.71 -3.18 15.93
C LEU A 291 -4.06 -2.60 17.30
N ASN A 292 -3.51 -3.14 18.40
CA ASN A 292 -3.91 -2.75 19.75
C ASN A 292 -3.65 -1.26 20.02
N LYS A 293 -2.52 -0.72 19.54
CA LYS A 293 -2.22 0.72 19.63
C LYS A 293 -3.26 1.58 18.90
N LEU A 294 -3.74 1.11 17.73
CA LEU A 294 -4.76 1.81 16.96
C LEU A 294 -6.13 1.76 17.66
N VAL A 295 -6.49 0.62 18.25
CA VAL A 295 -7.74 0.48 19.00
C VAL A 295 -7.75 1.38 20.23
N GLN A 296 -6.67 1.37 21.01
CA GLN A 296 -6.50 2.27 22.16
C GLN A 296 -6.64 3.74 21.73
N TYR A 297 -5.96 4.12 20.66
CA TYR A 297 -6.01 5.48 20.14
C TYR A 297 -7.41 5.87 19.63
N ALA A 298 -8.13 4.95 18.97
CA ALA A 298 -9.51 5.17 18.53
C ALA A 298 -10.47 5.41 19.71
N LEU A 299 -10.35 4.65 20.80
CA LEU A 299 -11.13 4.88 22.01
C LEU A 299 -10.81 6.23 22.66
N LYS A 300 -9.53 6.62 22.73
CA LYS A 300 -9.12 7.94 23.20
C LYS A 300 -9.71 9.07 22.37
N CYS A 301 -9.76 8.91 21.05
CA CYS A 301 -10.35 9.88 20.13
C CYS A 301 -11.84 10.08 20.38
N LEU A 302 -12.59 8.98 20.50
CA LEU A 302 -14.03 9.02 20.78
C LEU A 302 -14.32 9.65 22.14
N ALA A 303 -13.54 9.31 23.16
CA ALA A 303 -13.70 9.80 24.53
C ALA A 303 -13.47 11.31 24.69
N GLN A 304 -12.99 12.02 23.67
CA GLN A 304 -12.89 13.48 23.72
C GLN A 304 -14.27 14.15 23.69
N ASN A 305 -15.31 13.44 23.24
CA ASN A 305 -16.69 13.88 23.35
C ASN A 305 -17.36 13.24 24.57
N ILE A 306 -18.08 14.03 25.37
CA ILE A 306 -18.69 13.58 26.63
C ILE A 306 -19.74 12.47 26.46
N VAL A 307 -20.55 12.52 25.39
CA VAL A 307 -21.59 11.51 25.15
C VAL A 307 -20.97 10.16 24.83
N ASN A 308 -19.92 10.15 24.00
CA ASN A 308 -19.18 8.94 23.68
C ASN A 308 -18.39 8.44 24.90
N ARG A 309 -17.78 9.34 25.70
CA ARG A 309 -17.07 8.98 26.94
C ARG A 309 -17.99 8.23 27.90
N ASN A 310 -19.18 8.76 28.16
CA ASN A 310 -20.16 8.12 29.04
C ASN A 310 -20.57 6.73 28.53
N GLU A 311 -20.69 6.52 27.21
CA GLU A 311 -20.95 5.20 26.64
C GLU A 311 -19.76 4.24 26.79
N ILE A 312 -18.53 4.74 26.65
CA ILE A 312 -17.32 3.93 26.84
C ILE A 312 -17.20 3.47 28.29
N GLU A 313 -17.39 4.36 29.25
CA GLU A 313 -17.20 4.14 30.70
C GLU A 313 -18.41 3.48 31.38
N GLY A 314 -19.57 3.41 30.72
CA GLY A 314 -20.86 3.05 31.32
C GLY A 314 -20.96 1.65 31.96
N ASP A 315 -20.02 0.75 31.69
CA ASP A 315 -19.91 -0.60 32.29
C ASP A 315 -18.65 -0.77 33.17
N GLY A 316 -18.02 0.34 33.57
CA GLY A 316 -16.79 0.34 34.36
C GLY A 316 -15.51 0.16 33.54
N PHE A 317 -15.59 0.18 32.21
CA PHE A 317 -14.41 0.14 31.34
C PHE A 317 -13.56 1.42 31.49
N SER A 318 -12.26 1.23 31.77
CA SER A 318 -11.29 2.33 31.82
C SER A 318 -10.75 2.65 30.43
N ILE A 319 -10.80 3.92 30.04
CA ILE A 319 -10.18 4.38 28.79
C ILE A 319 -8.66 4.22 28.92
N PRO A 320 -7.98 3.62 27.93
CA PRO A 320 -6.53 3.43 27.97
C PRO A 320 -5.79 4.76 28.13
N GLU A 321 -4.72 4.76 28.95
CA GLU A 321 -3.81 5.89 29.13
C GLU A 321 -3.01 6.22 27.88
#